data_AF-A0A2D5E730-F1
#
_entry.id   AF-A0A2D5E730-F1
#
_cell.length_a   1.000
_cell.length_b   1.000
_cell.length_c   1.000
_cell.angle_alpha   90.00
_cell.angle_beta   90.00
_cell.angle_gamma   90.00
#
_symmetry.space_group_name_H-M   'P 1'
#
loop_
_entity.id
_entity.type
_entity.pdbx_description
1 polymer ?
#
loop_
_entity_poly.entity_id
_entity_poly.type
_entity_poly.pdbx_seq_one_letter_code
_entity_poly.pdbx_strand_id
1 'polypeptide(L)'
;MTDERRVGTTNGSPDGGEPRWFEDGRRFECTSCGNCCTGGEGAVWFDDDEGRAMAEVLGQTYPEFLVRHTRMIDGHRSLNEHLTGFGHDCEFLDRESIPGKAICSVYGARPSQCRTWPFWPELMKSKKAWARAKRNTPCPGMDSGQLFTVEEIVARLELERGSEEKPW
;
A
#
# COMPACT_ATOMS: atom_id res chain seq x y z
N MET A 1 34.31 -8.53 38.43
CA MET A 1 33.56 -9.75 38.06
C MET A 1 32.12 -9.33 37.89
N THR A 2 31.79 -8.91 36.68
CA THR A 2 30.45 -8.45 36.27
C THR A 2 29.69 -9.65 35.72
N ASP A 3 28.57 -10.03 36.34
CA ASP A 3 27.59 -10.96 35.75
C ASP A 3 26.20 -10.40 36.02
N GLU A 4 25.79 -9.42 35.22
CA GLU A 4 24.40 -8.99 35.10
C GLU A 4 23.69 -9.96 34.15
N ARG A 5 22.91 -10.89 34.72
CA ARG A 5 22.02 -11.76 33.94
C ARG A 5 20.85 -10.95 33.41
N ARG A 6 20.94 -10.57 32.15
CA ARG A 6 19.82 -10.08 31.35
C ARG A 6 18.95 -11.29 30.95
N VAL A 7 17.85 -11.49 31.67
CA VAL A 7 16.81 -12.45 31.30
C VAL A 7 16.10 -11.91 30.05
N GLY A 8 16.44 -12.47 28.88
CA GLY A 8 15.70 -12.26 27.64
C GLY A 8 14.37 -13.01 27.72
N THR A 9 13.26 -12.26 27.72
CA THR A 9 11.92 -12.84 27.60
C THR A 9 11.65 -13.08 26.12
N THR A 10 11.73 -14.34 25.66
CA THR A 10 11.23 -14.75 24.35
C THR A 10 9.74 -15.04 24.49
N ASN A 11 8.88 -14.13 24.05
CA ASN A 11 7.46 -14.40 23.87
C ASN A 11 7.30 -15.22 22.59
N GLY A 12 7.21 -16.55 22.75
CA GLY A 12 6.79 -17.44 21.66
C GLY A 12 5.30 -17.27 21.38
N SER A 13 4.93 -17.25 20.09
CA SER A 13 3.53 -17.25 19.65
C SER A 13 2.77 -18.48 20.18
N PRO A 14 1.51 -18.34 20.63
CA PRO A 14 0.76 -19.43 21.26
C PRO A 14 0.33 -20.58 20.32
N ASP A 15 0.51 -20.44 19.00
CA ASP A 15 -0.04 -21.37 17.99
C ASP A 15 0.98 -22.28 17.28
N GLY A 16 2.19 -22.47 17.81
CA GLY A 16 3.11 -23.53 17.34
C GLY A 16 3.56 -23.49 15.87
N GLY A 17 3.22 -22.43 15.12
CA GLY A 17 3.71 -22.17 13.77
C GLY A 17 5.10 -21.54 13.78
N GLU A 18 5.87 -21.74 12.70
CA GLU A 18 7.16 -21.07 12.55
C GLU A 18 6.98 -19.54 12.67
N PRO A 19 7.90 -18.87 13.38
CA PRO A 19 7.83 -17.44 13.59
C PRO A 19 7.82 -16.70 12.24
N ARG A 20 6.86 -15.78 12.05
CA ARG A 20 6.79 -14.98 10.82
C ARG A 20 8.06 -14.13 10.72
N TRP A 21 8.66 -14.00 9.54
CA TRP A 21 9.93 -13.25 9.39
C TRP A 21 9.84 -11.75 9.74
N PHE A 22 8.63 -11.25 9.97
CA PHE A 22 8.27 -9.89 10.38
C PHE A 22 7.70 -9.84 11.79
N GLU A 23 8.02 -10.80 12.67
CA GLU A 23 7.62 -10.78 14.09
C GLU A 23 8.03 -9.48 14.81
N ASP A 24 9.21 -8.94 14.51
CA ASP A 24 9.67 -7.66 15.06
C ASP A 24 8.98 -6.43 14.43
N GLY A 25 7.97 -6.65 13.58
CA GLY A 25 7.31 -5.62 12.81
C GLY A 25 8.12 -5.12 11.61
N ARG A 26 7.60 -4.09 10.95
CA ARG A 26 8.18 -3.45 9.77
C ARG A 26 7.92 -1.96 9.79
N ARG A 27 8.88 -1.17 9.29
CA ARG A 27 8.74 0.29 9.23
C ARG A 27 8.26 0.75 7.87
N PHE A 28 7.29 1.65 7.87
CA PHE A 28 6.84 2.34 6.67
C PHE A 28 6.25 3.72 6.96
N GLU A 29 6.47 4.65 6.04
CA GLU A 29 5.75 5.92 5.98
C GLU A 29 5.68 6.42 4.53
N CYS A 30 4.51 6.86 4.07
CA CYS A 30 4.43 7.50 2.76
C CYS A 30 5.13 8.86 2.82
N THR A 31 6.16 9.03 2.00
CA THR A 31 6.95 10.27 1.93
C THR A 31 6.51 11.20 0.79
N SER A 32 5.42 10.84 0.11
CA SER A 32 4.94 11.46 -1.13
C SER A 32 6.00 11.49 -2.23
N CYS A 33 6.71 10.37 -2.40
CA CYS A 33 7.71 10.21 -3.46
C CYS A 33 7.10 9.86 -4.82
N GLY A 34 5.87 9.34 -4.85
CA GLY A 34 5.18 8.91 -6.06
C GLY A 34 5.56 7.53 -6.60
N ASN A 35 6.63 6.90 -6.08
CA ASN A 35 7.18 5.66 -6.67
C ASN A 35 6.23 4.46 -6.64
N CYS A 36 5.30 4.38 -5.69
CA CYS A 36 4.28 3.33 -5.66
C CYS A 36 2.99 3.69 -6.42
N CYS A 37 2.89 4.93 -6.92
CA CYS A 37 1.72 5.46 -7.62
C CYS A 37 2.02 5.71 -9.11
N THR A 38 3.15 5.20 -9.61
CA THR A 38 3.68 5.39 -10.97
C THR A 38 4.41 4.12 -11.42
N GLY A 39 4.89 4.11 -12.67
CA GLY A 39 5.76 3.07 -13.20
C GLY A 39 5.29 2.53 -14.55
N GLY A 40 5.31 1.22 -14.72
CA GLY A 40 4.69 0.58 -15.88
C GLY A 40 3.16 0.60 -15.76
N GLU A 41 2.48 0.14 -16.81
CA GLU A 41 1.03 -0.06 -16.80
C GLU A 41 0.62 -0.93 -15.60
N GLY A 42 -0.34 -0.43 -14.81
CA GLY A 42 -0.81 -1.10 -13.60
C GLY A 42 -2.32 -1.01 -13.43
N ALA A 43 -2.87 -1.79 -12.51
CA ALA A 43 -4.27 -1.69 -12.14
C ALA A 43 -4.39 -1.31 -10.67
N VAL A 44 -5.26 -0.34 -10.39
CA VAL A 44 -5.68 0.01 -9.03
C VAL A 44 -7.12 -0.38 -8.86
N TRP A 45 -7.34 -1.50 -8.18
CA TRP A 45 -8.67 -2.05 -7.91
C TRP A 45 -9.28 -1.40 -6.67
N PHE A 46 -10.59 -1.19 -6.70
CA PHE A 46 -11.34 -0.56 -5.62
C PHE A 46 -12.78 -1.07 -5.66
N ASP A 47 -13.38 -1.19 -4.47
CA ASP A 47 -14.76 -1.62 -4.39
C ASP A 47 -15.74 -0.44 -4.46
N ASP A 48 -17.01 -0.78 -4.46
CA ASP A 48 -18.09 0.17 -4.55
C ASP A 48 -18.09 1.22 -3.41
N ASP A 49 -17.70 0.83 -2.19
CA ASP A 49 -17.62 1.73 -1.04
C ASP A 49 -16.37 2.63 -1.10
N GLU A 50 -15.24 2.08 -1.54
CA GLU A 50 -13.99 2.82 -1.77
C GLU A 50 -14.14 3.83 -2.92
N GLY A 51 -14.83 3.44 -3.99
CA GLY A 51 -15.20 4.31 -5.09
C GLY A 51 -16.11 5.45 -4.64
N ARG A 52 -17.11 5.16 -3.80
CA ARG A 52 -17.97 6.19 -3.17
C ARG A 52 -17.17 7.15 -2.28
N ALA A 53 -16.25 6.62 -1.47
CA ALA A 53 -15.40 7.45 -0.61
C ALA A 53 -14.47 8.38 -1.42
N MET A 54 -13.89 7.89 -2.52
CA MET A 54 -13.09 8.72 -3.42
C MET A 54 -13.97 9.77 -4.13
N ALA A 55 -15.17 9.40 -4.57
CA ALA A 55 -16.11 10.34 -5.19
C ALA A 55 -16.50 11.48 -4.23
N GLU A 56 -16.72 11.18 -2.95
CA GLU A 56 -17.03 12.16 -1.90
C GLU A 56 -15.90 13.18 -1.73
N VAL A 57 -14.64 12.72 -1.65
CA VAL A 57 -13.46 13.60 -1.57
C VAL A 57 -13.38 14.54 -2.77
N LEU A 58 -13.78 14.07 -3.96
CA LEU A 58 -13.77 14.84 -5.20
C LEU A 58 -15.01 15.74 -5.38
N GLY A 59 -15.99 15.67 -4.47
CA GLY A 59 -17.25 16.41 -4.58
C GLY A 59 -18.11 15.96 -5.77
N GLN A 60 -18.04 14.68 -6.13
CA GLN A 60 -18.71 14.09 -7.28
C GLN A 60 -19.69 12.98 -6.85
N THR A 61 -20.69 12.70 -7.68
CA THR A 61 -21.49 11.49 -7.50
C THR A 61 -20.70 10.24 -7.89
N TYR A 62 -21.05 9.09 -7.32
CA TYR A 62 -20.38 7.82 -7.66
C TYR A 62 -20.44 7.47 -9.16
N PRO A 63 -21.57 7.63 -9.88
CA PRO A 63 -21.61 7.41 -11.32
C PRO A 63 -20.67 8.35 -12.11
N GLU A 64 -20.58 9.63 -11.72
CA GLU A 64 -19.63 10.56 -12.35
C GLU A 64 -18.19 10.15 -12.10
N PHE A 65 -17.88 9.71 -10.88
CA PHE A 65 -16.57 9.19 -10.52
C PHE A 65 -16.17 8.01 -11.41
N LEU A 66 -17.06 7.02 -11.56
CA LEU A 66 -16.83 5.85 -12.40
C LEU A 66 -16.55 6.25 -13.86
N VAL A 67 -17.27 7.22 -14.40
CA VAL A 67 -17.07 7.65 -15.80
C VAL A 67 -15.76 8.42 -15.97
N ARG A 68 -15.40 9.28 -15.02
CA ARG A 68 -14.28 10.22 -15.17
C ARG A 68 -12.93 9.65 -14.78
N HIS A 69 -12.88 8.80 -13.76
CA HIS A 69 -11.62 8.43 -13.10
C HIS A 69 -11.28 6.95 -13.21
N THR A 70 -12.06 6.17 -13.96
CA THR A 70 -11.90 4.72 -14.02
C THR A 70 -11.93 4.20 -15.45
N ARG A 71 -11.31 3.04 -15.64
CA ARG A 71 -11.24 2.27 -16.87
C ARG A 71 -11.56 0.81 -16.61
N MET A 72 -11.90 0.09 -17.66
CA MET A 72 -12.12 -1.36 -17.60
C MET A 72 -10.84 -2.10 -18.02
N ILE A 73 -10.40 -3.06 -17.20
CA ILE A 73 -9.32 -4.00 -17.50
C ILE A 73 -9.88 -5.40 -17.24
N ASP A 74 -9.93 -6.25 -18.26
CA ASP A 74 -10.41 -7.64 -18.17
C ASP A 74 -11.76 -7.81 -17.45
N GLY A 75 -12.67 -6.85 -17.63
CA GLY A 75 -14.01 -6.88 -17.01
C GLY A 75 -14.10 -6.26 -15.62
N HIS A 76 -12.99 -5.77 -15.07
CA HIS A 76 -12.94 -5.13 -13.75
C HIS A 76 -12.60 -3.63 -13.84
N ARG A 77 -13.09 -2.86 -12.87
CA ARG A 77 -12.87 -1.39 -12.78
C ARG A 77 -11.54 -1.09 -12.11
N SER A 78 -10.64 -0.42 -12.83
CA SER A 78 -9.41 0.16 -12.27
C SER A 78 -9.46 1.69 -12.33
N LEU A 79 -8.75 2.37 -11.44
CA LEU A 79 -8.46 3.80 -11.63
C LEU A 79 -7.72 4.05 -12.95
N ASN A 80 -7.90 5.25 -13.49
CA ASN A 80 -7.16 5.75 -14.65
C ASN A 80 -5.68 6.00 -14.32
N GLU A 81 -4.86 5.98 -15.36
CA GLU A 81 -3.46 6.37 -15.32
C GLU A 81 -3.10 7.27 -16.51
N HIS A 82 -2.14 8.16 -16.31
CA HIS A 82 -1.63 9.08 -17.33
C HIS A 82 -0.16 8.81 -17.61
N LEU A 83 0.22 8.73 -18.88
CA LEU A 83 1.62 8.61 -19.26
C LEU A 83 2.33 9.95 -19.03
N THR A 84 3.39 9.93 -18.23
CA THR A 84 4.25 11.08 -17.89
C THR A 84 5.72 10.74 -18.09
N GLY A 85 6.61 11.69 -17.78
CA GLY A 85 8.05 11.43 -17.74
C GLY A 85 8.50 10.43 -16.67
N PHE A 86 7.63 10.07 -15.71
CA PHE A 86 7.92 9.09 -14.65
C PHE A 86 7.36 7.69 -14.96
N GLY A 87 6.55 7.56 -16.02
CA GLY A 87 5.78 6.36 -16.33
C GLY A 87 4.28 6.64 -16.30
N HIS A 88 3.48 5.62 -16.00
CA HIS A 88 2.03 5.72 -15.87
C HIS A 88 1.66 6.16 -14.45
N ASP A 89 1.46 7.47 -14.26
CA ASP A 89 1.00 8.03 -12.99
C ASP A 89 -0.48 7.71 -12.78
N CYS A 90 -0.86 7.29 -11.57
CA CYS A 90 -2.27 7.27 -11.17
C CYS A 90 -2.91 8.66 -11.38
N GLU A 91 -4.15 8.71 -11.87
CA GLU A 91 -4.93 9.93 -12.08
C GLU A 91 -4.90 10.91 -10.88
N PHE A 92 -4.83 10.37 -9.66
CA PHE A 92 -4.85 11.17 -8.43
C PHE A 92 -3.46 11.58 -7.93
N LEU A 93 -2.40 11.34 -8.70
CA LEU A 93 -1.02 11.72 -8.33
C LEU A 93 -0.70 13.14 -8.82
N ASP A 94 -0.70 14.09 -7.89
CA ASP A 94 -0.36 15.48 -8.12
C ASP A 94 1.13 15.73 -7.90
N ARG A 95 1.85 16.10 -8.97
CA ARG A 95 3.28 16.44 -8.94
C ARG A 95 3.55 17.95 -8.99
N GLU A 96 2.51 18.77 -9.08
CA GLU A 96 2.62 20.20 -9.38
C GLU A 96 2.44 21.05 -8.13
N SER A 97 1.52 20.69 -7.23
CA SER A 97 1.17 21.54 -6.09
C SER A 97 2.31 21.75 -5.08
N ILE A 98 3.20 20.77 -4.93
CA ILE A 98 4.33 20.87 -3.98
C ILE A 98 5.63 20.45 -4.71
N PRO A 99 6.56 21.38 -4.95
CA PRO A 99 7.82 21.09 -5.62
C PRO A 99 8.58 19.93 -4.98
N GLY A 100 8.93 18.93 -5.79
CA GLY A 100 9.67 17.75 -5.34
C GLY A 100 8.83 16.71 -4.60
N LYS A 101 7.50 16.86 -4.55
CA LYS A 101 6.57 15.89 -3.98
C LYS A 101 5.58 15.41 -5.04
N ALA A 102 5.08 14.19 -4.85
CA ALA A 102 3.98 13.61 -5.60
C ALA A 102 2.89 13.24 -4.58
N ILE A 103 1.91 14.12 -4.45
CA ILE A 103 0.84 14.08 -3.45
C ILE A 103 -0.36 13.34 -4.03
N CYS A 104 -0.93 12.41 -3.28
CA CYS A 104 -2.19 11.77 -3.67
C CYS A 104 -3.36 12.68 -3.27
N SER A 105 -4.15 13.16 -4.24
CA SER A 105 -5.28 14.05 -3.97
C SER A 105 -6.41 13.39 -3.17
N VAL A 106 -6.50 12.06 -3.22
CA VAL A 106 -7.46 11.25 -2.45
C VAL A 106 -6.79 10.45 -1.32
N TYR A 107 -5.67 10.92 -0.76
CA TYR A 107 -4.84 10.13 0.17
C TYR A 107 -5.61 9.50 1.35
N GLY A 108 -6.60 10.21 1.90
CA GLY A 108 -7.45 9.72 2.99
C GLY A 108 -8.49 8.67 2.57
N ALA A 109 -8.90 8.67 1.30
CA ALA A 109 -9.90 7.77 0.73
C ALA A 109 -9.30 6.71 -0.21
N ARG A 110 -7.98 6.53 -0.17
CA ARG A 110 -7.28 5.53 -1.00
C ARG A 110 -7.93 4.14 -0.86
N PRO A 111 -8.02 3.36 -1.95
CA PRO A 111 -8.48 1.98 -1.86
C PRO A 111 -7.54 1.12 -1.03
N SER A 112 -8.02 -0.04 -0.59
CA SER A 112 -7.32 -0.97 0.28
C SER A 112 -5.93 -1.30 -0.27
N GLN A 113 -5.85 -1.65 -1.55
CA GLN A 113 -4.60 -1.88 -2.27
C GLN A 113 -3.57 -0.76 -2.07
N CYS A 114 -3.96 0.51 -2.22
CA CYS A 114 -3.06 1.64 -2.03
C CYS A 114 -2.77 1.93 -0.54
N ARG A 115 -3.70 1.62 0.37
CA ARG A 115 -3.54 1.82 1.82
C ARG A 115 -2.62 0.77 2.45
N THR A 116 -2.61 -0.45 1.92
CA THR A 116 -1.87 -1.60 2.44
C THR A 116 -0.43 -1.65 1.94
N TRP A 117 -0.08 -0.99 0.82
CA TRP A 117 1.31 -0.89 0.39
C TRP A 117 2.23 -0.39 1.53
N PRO A 118 3.40 -1.03 1.78
CA PRO A 118 4.04 -2.15 1.07
C PRO A 118 3.74 -3.54 1.69
N PHE A 119 2.70 -3.67 2.50
CA PHE A 119 2.33 -4.89 3.22
C PHE A 119 1.49 -5.87 2.39
N TRP A 120 1.70 -5.91 1.08
CA TRP A 120 1.03 -6.88 0.20
C TRP A 120 1.54 -8.31 0.42
N PRO A 121 0.71 -9.36 0.29
CA PRO A 121 1.09 -10.74 0.58
C PRO A 121 2.40 -11.21 -0.09
N GLU A 122 2.60 -10.85 -1.34
CA GLU A 122 3.76 -11.22 -2.16
C GLU A 122 5.05 -10.49 -1.74
N LEU A 123 4.93 -9.29 -1.17
CA LEU A 123 6.03 -8.56 -0.53
C LEU A 123 6.35 -9.14 0.85
N MET A 124 5.31 -9.51 1.59
CA MET A 124 5.39 -10.07 2.94
C MET A 124 5.73 -11.56 2.97
N LYS A 125 6.00 -12.19 1.81
CA LYS A 125 6.39 -13.60 1.72
C LYS A 125 7.75 -13.91 2.34
N SER A 126 8.72 -12.98 2.27
CA SER A 126 10.06 -13.17 2.84
C SER A 126 10.86 -11.86 2.90
N LYS A 127 11.93 -11.83 3.72
CA LYS A 127 12.96 -10.76 3.71
C LYS A 127 13.46 -10.45 2.30
N LYS A 128 13.64 -11.48 1.47
CA LYS A 128 14.11 -11.34 0.08
C LYS A 128 13.08 -10.66 -0.81
N ALA A 129 11.79 -10.98 -0.64
CA ALA A 129 10.70 -10.38 -1.41
C ALA A 129 10.55 -8.89 -1.08
N TRP A 130 10.54 -8.54 0.20
CA TRP A 130 10.54 -7.14 0.67
C TRP A 130 11.72 -6.34 0.12
N ALA A 131 12.95 -6.88 0.27
CA ALA A 131 14.15 -6.22 -0.25
C ALA A 131 14.12 -6.08 -1.77
N ARG A 132 13.52 -7.02 -2.50
CA ARG A 132 13.32 -6.91 -3.95
C ARG A 132 12.31 -5.82 -4.30
N ALA A 133 11.19 -5.75 -3.60
CA ALA A 133 10.20 -4.71 -3.82
C ALA A 133 10.79 -3.31 -3.57
N LYS A 134 11.56 -3.12 -2.50
CA LYS A 134 12.27 -1.85 -2.25
C LYS A 134 13.27 -1.49 -3.33
N ARG A 135 13.91 -2.47 -3.99
CA ARG A 135 14.81 -2.19 -5.13
C ARG A 135 14.04 -1.83 -6.40
N ASN A 136 12.94 -2.53 -6.67
CA ASN A 136 12.15 -2.32 -7.88
C ASN A 136 11.28 -1.06 -7.80
N THR A 137 10.78 -0.76 -6.61
CA THR A 137 10.00 0.43 -6.27
C THR A 137 10.78 1.17 -5.18
N PRO A 138 11.74 2.05 -5.55
CA PRO A 138 12.68 2.68 -4.62
C PRO A 138 12.00 3.74 -3.73
N CYS A 139 11.06 3.31 -2.89
CA CYS A 139 10.34 4.15 -1.95
C CYS A 139 11.21 4.39 -0.71
N PRO A 140 11.57 5.66 -0.39
CA PRO A 140 12.35 5.97 0.81
C PRO A 140 11.55 5.76 2.10
N GLY A 141 10.24 5.54 1.99
CA GLY A 141 9.38 5.16 3.10
C GLY A 141 9.59 3.73 3.59
N MET A 142 10.03 2.80 2.73
CA MET A 142 10.26 1.41 3.16
C MET A 142 11.46 1.32 4.10
N ASP A 143 11.28 0.65 5.24
CA ASP A 143 12.22 0.57 6.37
C ASP A 143 12.45 1.91 7.10
N SER A 144 11.56 2.89 6.93
CA SER A 144 11.62 4.20 7.59
C SER A 144 10.25 4.59 8.19
N GLY A 145 10.24 5.59 9.05
CA GLY A 145 9.01 6.12 9.66
C GLY A 145 8.39 5.19 10.72
N GLN A 146 7.06 5.14 10.74
CA GLN A 146 6.26 4.43 11.74
C GLN A 146 6.61 2.93 11.75
N LEU A 147 6.73 2.35 12.96
CA LEU A 147 6.80 0.91 13.14
C LEU A 147 5.38 0.33 13.13
N PHE A 148 5.13 -0.60 12.22
CA PHE A 148 3.94 -1.43 12.21
C PHE A 148 4.22 -2.74 12.97
N THR A 149 3.38 -3.07 13.96
CA THR A 149 3.48 -4.32 14.72
C THR A 149 3.07 -5.52 13.86
N VAL A 150 3.35 -6.72 14.34
CA VAL A 150 2.93 -7.95 13.65
C VAL A 150 1.41 -8.01 13.48
N GLU A 151 0.64 -7.58 14.48
CA GLU A 151 -0.82 -7.54 14.44
C GLU A 151 -1.32 -6.55 13.38
N GLU A 152 -0.73 -5.35 13.30
CA GLU A 152 -1.09 -4.35 12.30
C GLU A 152 -0.75 -4.83 10.88
N ILE A 153 0.37 -5.53 10.71
CA ILE A 153 0.76 -6.13 9.43
C ILE A 153 -0.23 -7.25 9.04
N VAL A 154 -0.63 -8.10 10.00
CA VAL A 154 -1.62 -9.16 9.77
C VAL A 154 -2.96 -8.57 9.33
N ALA A 155 -3.46 -7.55 10.02
CA ALA A 155 -4.71 -6.89 9.66
C ALA A 155 -4.67 -6.28 8.24
N ARG A 156 -3.52 -5.75 7.82
CA ARG A 156 -3.31 -5.23 6.47
C ARG A 156 -3.26 -6.33 5.41
N LEU A 157 -2.67 -7.47 5.71
CA LEU A 157 -2.67 -8.64 4.83
C LEU A 157 -4.08 -9.17 4.63
N GLU A 158 -4.88 -9.24 5.70
CA GLU A 158 -6.29 -9.64 5.63
C GLU A 158 -7.12 -8.66 4.81
N LEU A 159 -6.91 -7.35 5.00
CA LEU A 159 -7.56 -6.31 4.21
C LEU A 159 -7.19 -6.43 2.72
N GLU A 160 -5.92 -6.69 2.40
CA GLU A 160 -5.47 -6.82 1.01
C GLU A 160 -6.08 -8.05 0.34
N ARG A 161 -5.98 -9.22 0.97
CA ARG A 161 -6.58 -10.46 0.44
C ARG A 161 -8.09 -10.31 0.26
N GLY A 162 -8.76 -9.69 1.24
CA GLY A 162 -10.18 -9.39 1.15
C GLY A 162 -10.52 -8.41 0.03
N SER A 163 -9.56 -7.57 -0.42
CA SER A 163 -9.74 -6.73 -1.60
C SER A 163 -9.58 -7.53 -2.90
N GLU A 164 -8.57 -8.40 -3.01
CA GLU A 164 -8.34 -9.23 -4.21
C GLU A 164 -9.48 -10.22 -4.49
N GLU A 165 -10.16 -10.69 -3.44
CA GLU A 165 -11.25 -11.67 -3.51
C GLU A 165 -12.62 -11.04 -3.88
N LYS A 166 -12.71 -9.72 -4.09
CA LYS A 166 -14.00 -9.05 -4.38
C LYS A 166 -14.48 -9.33 -5.80
N PRO A 167 -15.79 -9.57 -5.99
CA PRO A 167 -16.39 -9.68 -7.31
C PRO A 167 -16.57 -8.26 -7.88
N TRP A 168 -15.55 -7.74 -8.57
CA TRP A 168 -15.63 -6.47 -9.30
C TRP A 168 -16.47 -6.57 -10.56
#